data_AF-A0A2S8WPE6-F1
#
_entry.id   AF-A0A2S8WPE6-F1
#
_cell.length_a   1.000
_cell.length_b   1.000
_cell.length_c   1.000
_cell.angle_alpha   90.00
_cell.angle_beta   90.00
_cell.angle_gamma   90.00
#
_symmetry.space_group_name_H-M   'P 1'
#
loop_
_entity.id
_entity.type
_entity.pdbx_description
1 polymer ?
#
loop_
_entity_poly.entity_id
_entity_poly.type
_entity_poly.pdbx_seq_one_letter_code
_entity_poly.pdbx_strand_id
1 'polypeptide(L)'
;MYSNGKNLAHSGQGRFVGNLIATIVFLAIFCGAIYSLSFWTLENAWIPGISCFVLFVLAFAIPQHIMGISDRDPAEAASKK
;
A
#
# COMPACT_ATOMS: atom_id res chain seq x y z
N MET A 1 0.70 -16.80 23.87
CA MET A 1 2.13 -17.07 23.67
C MET A 1 2.93 -15.84 24.06
N TYR A 2 3.74 -15.93 25.10
CA TYR A 2 4.71 -14.90 25.48
C TYR A 2 6.04 -15.28 24.83
N SER A 3 6.64 -14.40 24.02
CA SER A 3 8.08 -14.49 23.74
C SER A 3 8.76 -13.47 24.63
N ASN A 4 9.69 -13.94 25.46
CA ASN A 4 10.52 -13.07 26.29
C ASN A 4 9.72 -12.17 27.29
N GLY A 5 8.70 -12.74 27.94
CA GLY A 5 7.95 -12.07 29.02
C GLY A 5 7.01 -10.94 28.59
N LYS A 6 6.92 -10.62 27.29
CA LYS A 6 5.99 -9.61 26.75
C LYS A 6 4.91 -10.28 25.90
N ASN A 7 3.68 -9.77 26.00
CA ASN A 7 2.57 -10.25 25.20
C ASN A 7 2.92 -9.99 23.72
N LEU A 8 3.03 -11.03 22.90
CA LEU A 8 3.30 -10.87 21.47
C LEU A 8 2.05 -10.26 20.83
N ALA A 9 1.97 -8.93 20.80
CA ALA A 9 0.87 -8.22 20.20
C ALA A 9 0.94 -8.40 18.67
N HIS A 10 0.34 -9.48 18.18
CA HIS A 10 0.19 -9.76 16.75
C HIS A 10 -0.72 -8.74 16.04
N SER A 11 -1.39 -7.84 16.78
CA SER A 11 -2.30 -6.84 16.20
C SER A 11 -1.60 -5.61 15.61
N GLY A 12 -0.28 -5.64 15.42
CA GLY A 12 0.48 -4.50 14.91
C GLY A 12 0.58 -3.32 15.90
N GLN A 13 0.45 -3.57 17.22
CA GLN A 13 0.67 -2.54 18.23
C GLN A 13 2.06 -1.89 18.04
N GLY A 14 2.08 -0.57 17.84
CA GLY A 14 3.30 0.21 17.56
C GLY A 14 3.48 0.63 16.09
N ARG A 15 2.64 0.17 15.16
CA ARG A 15 2.74 0.48 13.72
C ARG A 15 1.76 1.55 13.22
N PHE A 16 1.23 2.37 14.13
CA PHE A 16 0.20 3.37 13.82
C PHE A 16 0.61 4.32 12.69
N VAL A 17 1.83 4.87 12.76
CA VAL A 17 2.35 5.81 11.75
C VAL A 17 2.45 5.14 10.37
N GLY A 18 2.94 3.90 10.31
CA GLY A 18 3.02 3.14 9.06
C GLY A 18 1.64 2.86 8.45
N ASN A 19 0.67 2.44 9.27
CA ASN A 19 -0.71 2.25 8.81
C ASN A 19 -1.39 3.55 8.39
N LEU A 20 -1.10 4.66 9.09
CA LEU A 20 -1.65 5.97 8.76
C LEU A 20 -1.10 6.47 7.41
N ILE A 21 0.21 6.35 7.19
CA ILE A 21 0.84 6.70 5.91
C ILE A 21 0.26 5.83 4.80
N ALA A 22 0.14 4.51 5.02
CA ALA A 22 -0.47 3.60 4.05
C ALA A 22 -1.89 4.05 3.68
N THR A 23 -2.70 4.36 4.70
CA THR A 23 -4.08 4.85 4.52
C THR A 23 -4.12 6.12 3.66
N ILE A 24 -3.26 7.10 3.95
CA ILE A 24 -3.21 8.36 3.20
C ILE A 24 -2.80 8.12 1.74
N VAL A 25 -1.80 7.26 1.51
CA VAL A 25 -1.32 6.95 0.15
C VAL A 25 -2.40 6.28 -0.69
N PHE A 26 -3.09 5.28 -0.16
CA PHE A 26 -4.20 4.64 -0.88
C PHE A 26 -5.38 5.57 -1.09
N LEU A 27 -5.70 6.41 -0.10
CA LEU A 27 -6.75 7.42 -0.22
C LEU A 27 -6.44 8.42 -1.33
N ALA A 28 -5.19 8.88 -1.43
CA ALA A 28 -4.75 9.80 -2.47
C ALA A 28 -4.86 9.17 -3.87
N ILE A 29 -4.42 7.92 -4.03
CA ILE A 29 -4.52 7.20 -5.32
C ILE A 29 -5.99 6.98 -5.72
N PHE A 30 -6.84 6.62 -4.74
CA PHE A 30 -8.27 6.46 -4.96
C PHE A 30 -8.96 7.76 -5.40
N CYS A 31 -8.68 8.87 -4.70
CA CYS A 31 -9.19 10.19 -5.10
C CYS A 31 -8.66 10.62 -6.47
N GLY A 32 -7.39 10.33 -6.78
CA GLY A 32 -6.81 10.57 -8.09
C GLY A 32 -7.53 9.80 -9.19
N ALA A 33 -7.92 8.54 -8.94
CA ALA A 33 -8.64 7.73 -9.91
C ALA A 33 -10.04 8.30 -10.17
N ILE A 34 -10.77 8.68 -9.12
CA ILE A 34 -12.08 9.34 -9.25
C ILE A 34 -11.96 10.66 -10.03
N TYR A 35 -10.96 11.48 -9.69
CA TYR A 35 -10.70 12.74 -10.39
C TYR A 35 -10.40 12.51 -11.88
N SER A 36 -9.60 11.49 -12.19
CA SER A 36 -9.29 11.08 -13.56
C SER A 36 -10.56 10.74 -14.35
N LEU A 37 -11.50 10.01 -13.75
CA LEU A 37 -12.78 9.66 -14.38
C LEU A 37 -13.66 10.88 -14.63
N SER A 38 -13.54 11.95 -13.83
CA SER A 38 -14.32 13.18 -14.01
C SER A 38 -14.02 13.93 -15.31
N PHE A 39 -12.87 13.68 -15.94
CA PHE A 39 -12.50 14.29 -17.24
C PHE A 39 -12.76 13.35 -18.42
N TRP A 40 -13.38 12.19 -18.20
CA TRP A 40 -13.62 11.22 -19.26
C TRP A 40 -14.74 11.71 -20.19
N THR A 41 -14.35 12.34 -21.28
CA THR A 41 -15.23 12.74 -22.38
C THR A 41 -14.93 11.91 -23.63
N LEU A 42 -15.88 11.86 -24.59
CA LEU A 42 -15.67 11.11 -25.84
C LEU A 42 -14.55 11.68 -26.71
N GLU A 43 -14.32 12.99 -26.64
CA GLU A 43 -13.28 13.68 -27.41
C GLU A 43 -11.88 13.38 -26.87
N ASN A 44 -11.76 13.22 -25.54
CA ASN A 44 -10.49 12.98 -24.87
C ASN A 44 -10.60 11.79 -23.90
N ALA A 45 -10.97 10.62 -24.41
CA ALA A 45 -11.09 9.40 -23.59
C ALA A 45 -9.74 8.80 -23.18
N TRP A 46 -8.69 9.03 -23.97
CA TRP A 46 -7.39 8.37 -23.79
C TRP A 46 -6.59 8.91 -22.60
N ILE A 47 -6.54 10.23 -22.43
CA ILE A 47 -5.80 10.88 -21.33
C ILE A 47 -6.32 10.41 -19.95
N PRO A 48 -7.62 10.58 -19.62
CA PRO A 48 -8.20 10.12 -18.36
C PRO A 48 -8.19 8.60 -18.21
N GLY A 49 -8.24 7.84 -19.30
CA GLY A 49 -8.13 6.39 -19.29
C GLY A 49 -6.72 5.91 -18.87
N ILE A 50 -5.68 6.46 -19.51
CA ILE A 50 -4.28 6.11 -19.21
C ILE A 50 -3.90 6.53 -17.79
N SER A 51 -4.28 7.74 -17.35
CA SER A 51 -4.00 8.17 -15.97
C SER A 51 -4.68 7.29 -14.94
N CYS A 52 -5.92 6.85 -15.19
CA CYS A 52 -6.60 5.90 -14.32
C CYS A 52 -5.86 4.55 -14.27
N PHE A 53 -5.39 4.04 -15.41
CA PHE A 53 -4.59 2.81 -15.48
C PHE A 53 -3.26 2.93 -14.72
N VAL A 54 -2.54 4.04 -14.85
CA VAL A 54 -1.28 4.28 -14.13
C VAL A 54 -1.53 4.33 -12.62
N LEU A 55 -2.59 5.02 -12.19
CA LEU A 55 -2.98 5.07 -10.78
C LEU A 55 -3.35 3.67 -10.24
N PHE A 56 -4.01 2.86 -11.06
CA PHE A 56 -4.33 1.48 -10.72
C PHE A 56 -3.05 0.65 -10.54
N VAL A 57 -2.10 0.72 -11.48
CA VAL A 57 -0.81 0.04 -11.36
C VAL A 57 -0.05 0.51 -10.12
N LEU A 58 -0.03 1.81 -9.84
CA LEU A 58 0.60 2.36 -8.63
C LEU A 58 -0.06 1.83 -7.35
N ALA A 59 -1.38 1.66 -7.33
CA ALA A 59 -2.10 1.08 -6.19
C ALA A 59 -1.63 -0.32 -5.83
N PHE A 60 -1.19 -1.13 -6.81
CA PHE A 60 -0.63 -2.47 -6.58
C PHE A 60 0.88 -2.45 -6.39
N ALA A 61 1.60 -1.60 -7.13
CA ALA A 61 3.06 -1.51 -7.06
C ALA A 61 3.54 -0.97 -5.69
N ILE A 62 2.85 0.03 -5.13
CA ILE A 62 3.24 0.64 -3.84
C ILE A 62 3.23 -0.40 -2.71
N PRO A 63 2.17 -1.21 -2.53
CA PRO A 63 2.17 -2.26 -1.51
C PRO A 63 3.22 -3.32 -1.76
N GLN A 64 3.37 -3.77 -3.01
CA GLN A 64 4.30 -4.82 -3.39
C GLN A 64 5.77 -4.42 -3.17
N HIS A 65 6.14 -3.19 -3.49
CA HIS A 65 7.53 -2.73 -3.42
C HIS A 65 7.88 -1.97 -2.14
N ILE A 66 6.93 -1.23 -1.56
CA ILE A 66 7.20 -0.34 -0.42
C ILE A 66 6.70 -0.97 0.90
N MET A 67 5.57 -1.67 0.91
CA MET A 67 4.99 -2.25 2.13
C MET A 67 5.37 -3.72 2.38
N GLY A 68 5.91 -4.41 1.37
CA GLY A 68 6.29 -5.84 1.37
C GLY A 68 7.45 -6.28 2.28
N ILE A 69 7.88 -5.46 3.25
CA ILE A 69 8.90 -5.82 4.27
C ILE A 69 8.28 -5.95 5.66
N SER A 70 7.01 -5.62 5.84
CA SER A 70 6.34 -5.62 7.14
C SER A 70 6.51 -6.93 7.93
N ASP A 71 6.55 -8.06 7.24
CA ASP A 71 6.51 -9.42 7.79
C ASP A 71 7.76 -10.26 7.46
N ARG A 72 8.90 -9.66 7.14
CA ARG A 72 10.15 -10.44 7.08
C ARG A 72 10.55 -10.82 8.50
N ASP A 73 10.06 -11.97 8.92
CA ASP A 73 10.35 -12.59 10.20
C ASP A 73 11.87 -12.75 10.34
N PRO A 74 12.52 -12.13 11.34
CA PRO A 74 13.99 -12.17 11.47
C PRO A 74 14.55 -13.60 11.62
N ALA A 75 13.71 -14.57 12.01
CA ALA A 75 14.09 -15.98 12.08
C ALA A 75 14.24 -16.63 10.68
N GLU A 76 13.47 -16.21 9.68
CA GLU A 76 13.53 -16.76 8.32
C GLU A 76 14.70 -16.16 7.52
N ALA A 77 15.06 -14.91 7.80
CA ALA A 77 16.21 -14.23 7.17
C ALA A 77 17.57 -14.78 7.63
N ALA A 78 17.66 -15.38 8.83
CA ALA A 78 18.88 -15.95 9.39
C ALA A 78 19.19 -17.38 8.91
N SER A 79 18.19 -18.12 8.42
CA SER A 79 18.35 -19.48 7.89
C SER A 79 18.93 -19.51 6.47
N LYS A 80 18.92 -18.36 5.77
CA LYS A 80 19.34 -18.24 4.37
C LYS A 80 20.78 -17.73 4.18
N LYS A 81 21.66 -17.96 5.15
CA LYS A 81 23.11 -17.73 5.00
C LYS A 81 23.93 -18.85 5.61
#